data_AF-A0A2D8QTY4-F1
#
_entry.id   AF-A0A2D8QTY4-F1
#
_cell.length_a   1.000
_cell.length_b   1.000
_cell.length_c   1.000
_cell.angle_alpha   90.00
_cell.angle_beta   90.00
_cell.angle_gamma   90.00
#
_symmetry.space_group_name_H-M   'P 1'
#
loop_
_entity.id
_entity.type
_entity.pdbx_description
1 polymer ?
#
loop_
_entity_poly.entity_id
_entity_poly.type
_entity_poly.pdbx_seq_one_letter_code
_entity_poly.pdbx_strand_id
1 'polypeptide(L)'
;DSKWITPKAAVKGASDGLYTIIFPTLLNVELLGQSHDVETAMSLARARDVAEILPWTEKREEGNFICIPPEAGYPYSEQRLPD
;
A
#
# COMPACT_ATOMS: atom_id res chain seq x y z
N ASP A 1 -10.66 0.43 -19.00
CA ASP A 1 -9.70 1.53 -19.23
C ASP A 1 -8.39 1.18 -18.50
N SER A 2 -7.24 1.62 -19.00
CA SER A 2 -5.91 1.34 -18.41
C SER A 2 -4.97 2.51 -18.65
N LYS A 3 -4.17 2.88 -17.63
CA LYS A 3 -3.28 4.05 -17.67
C LYS A 3 -1.91 3.73 -17.10
N TRP A 4 -0.87 4.31 -17.69
CA TRP A 4 0.49 4.34 -17.13
C TRP A 4 0.68 5.66 -16.39
N ILE A 5 0.88 5.59 -15.08
CA ILE A 5 1.05 6.75 -14.20
C ILE A 5 2.12 6.46 -13.15
N THR A 6 2.67 7.52 -12.55
CA THR A 6 3.63 7.35 -11.45
C THR A 6 2.92 6.86 -10.18
N PRO A 7 3.64 6.19 -9.26
CA PRO A 7 3.06 5.80 -7.97
C PRO A 7 2.46 6.99 -7.21
N LYS A 8 3.15 8.13 -7.21
CA LYS A 8 2.67 9.37 -6.58
C LYS A 8 1.33 9.84 -7.17
N ALA A 9 1.17 9.78 -8.49
CA ALA A 9 -0.08 10.14 -9.15
C ALA A 9 -1.21 9.14 -8.84
N ALA A 10 -0.88 7.84 -8.73
CA ALA A 10 -1.85 6.80 -8.35
C ALA A 10 -2.38 7.01 -6.92
N VAL A 11 -1.50 7.23 -5.95
CA VAL A 11 -1.85 7.50 -4.55
C VAL A 11 -2.69 8.79 -4.46
N LYS A 12 -2.27 9.86 -5.14
CA LYS A 12 -3.03 11.12 -5.15
C LYS A 12 -4.43 10.93 -5.74
N GLY A 13 -4.54 10.23 -6.88
CA GLY A 13 -5.83 10.00 -7.52
C GLY A 13 -6.78 9.18 -6.66
N ALA A 14 -6.26 8.20 -5.90
CA ALA A 14 -7.05 7.47 -4.91
C ALA A 14 -7.50 8.36 -3.75
N SER A 15 -6.59 9.17 -3.19
CA SER A 15 -6.91 10.12 -2.12
C SER A 15 -7.89 11.22 -2.55
N ASP A 16 -7.86 11.63 -3.81
CA ASP A 16 -8.78 12.62 -4.39
C ASP A 16 -10.15 12.00 -4.78
N GLY A 17 -10.31 10.68 -4.64
CA GLY A 17 -11.55 9.97 -4.99
C GLY A 17 -11.77 9.74 -6.49
N LEU A 18 -10.74 9.88 -7.33
CA LEU A 18 -10.85 9.65 -8.78
C LEU A 18 -11.10 8.18 -9.12
N TYR A 19 -10.60 7.27 -8.28
CA TYR A 19 -10.80 5.83 -8.36
C TYR A 19 -10.47 5.19 -7.01
N THR A 20 -11.00 3.99 -6.75
CA THR A 20 -10.70 3.24 -5.54
C THR A 20 -9.45 2.38 -5.73
N ILE A 21 -8.49 2.51 -4.81
CA ILE A 21 -7.41 1.53 -4.64
C ILE A 21 -7.61 0.89 -3.26
N ILE A 22 -7.78 -0.43 -3.23
CA ILE A 22 -7.91 -1.17 -1.98
C ILE A 22 -6.58 -1.15 -1.20
N PHE A 23 -6.67 -1.20 0.13
CA PHE A 23 -5.54 -1.08 1.05
C PHE A 23 -4.29 -1.92 0.67
N PRO A 24 -4.39 -3.23 0.34
CA PRO A 24 -3.22 -4.02 -0.04
C PRO A 24 -2.52 -3.51 -1.31
N THR A 25 -3.30 -3.03 -2.28
CA THR A 25 -2.76 -2.47 -3.53
C THR A 25 -2.14 -1.10 -3.27
N LEU A 26 -2.75 -0.27 -2.43
CA LEU A 26 -2.23 1.05 -2.08
C LEU A 26 -0.85 0.94 -1.44
N LEU A 27 -0.67 0.04 -0.47
CA LEU A 27 0.62 -0.21 0.17
C LEU A 27 1.71 -0.62 -0.82
N ASN A 28 1.39 -1.46 -1.81
CA ASN A 28 2.35 -1.85 -2.84
C ASN A 28 2.73 -0.66 -3.75
N VAL A 29 1.77 0.22 -4.07
CA VAL A 29 2.03 1.43 -4.85
C VAL A 29 2.91 2.40 -4.05
N GLU A 30 2.62 2.63 -2.77
CA GLU A 30 3.41 3.51 -1.91
C GLU A 30 4.82 2.97 -1.69
N LEU A 31 4.98 1.67 -1.50
CA LEU A 31 6.28 1.02 -1.42
C LEU A 31 7.09 1.22 -2.71
N LEU A 32 6.47 1.00 -3.88
CA LEU A 32 7.12 1.29 -5.17
C LEU A 32 7.52 2.77 -5.29
N GLY A 33 6.71 3.67 -4.75
CA GLY A 33 6.97 5.12 -4.71
C GLY A 33 8.21 5.54 -3.90
N GLN A 34 8.81 4.64 -3.11
CA GLN A 34 10.09 4.89 -2.42
C GLN A 34 11.30 4.78 -3.36
N SER A 35 11.13 4.20 -4.55
CA SER A 35 12.18 4.08 -5.56
C SER A 35 12.15 5.27 -6.51
N HIS A 36 13.32 5.85 -6.80
CA HIS A 36 13.44 7.03 -7.67
C HIS A 36 13.66 6.66 -9.14
N ASP A 37 14.12 5.44 -9.41
CA ASP A 37 14.30 4.89 -10.75
C ASP A 37 14.07 3.37 -10.79
N VAL A 38 14.14 2.82 -12.00
CA VAL A 38 13.87 1.40 -12.26
C VAL A 38 14.96 0.50 -11.65
N GLU A 39 16.22 0.92 -11.71
CA GLU A 39 17.33 0.12 -11.19
C GLU A 39 17.20 -0.09 -9.68
N THR A 40 16.93 0.99 -8.95
CA THR A 40 16.69 0.98 -7.52
C THR A 40 15.45 0.15 -7.18
N ALA A 41 14.34 0.33 -7.91
CA ALA A 41 13.12 -0.44 -7.69
C ALA A 41 13.36 -1.94 -7.83
N MET A 42 14.07 -2.34 -8.88
CA MET A 42 14.41 -3.74 -9.14
C MET A 42 15.39 -4.30 -8.11
N SER A 43 16.35 -3.50 -7.64
CA SER A 43 17.29 -3.89 -6.58
C SER A 43 16.57 -4.13 -5.26
N LEU A 44 15.74 -3.18 -4.82
CA LEU A 44 14.96 -3.28 -3.58
C LEU A 44 13.96 -4.44 -3.64
N ALA A 45 13.29 -4.65 -4.78
CA ALA A 45 12.37 -5.77 -4.95
C ALA A 45 13.06 -7.13 -4.83
N ARG A 46 14.28 -7.29 -5.36
CA ARG A 46 15.05 -8.54 -5.24
C ARG A 46 15.60 -8.78 -3.85
N ALA A 47 15.92 -7.72 -3.10
CA ALA A 47 16.47 -7.82 -1.76
C ALA A 47 15.42 -8.09 -0.68
N ARG A 48 14.13 -7.93 -1.00
CA ARG A 48 13.03 -8.05 -0.05
C ARG A 48 12.56 -9.49 0.08
N ASP A 49 12.38 -9.94 1.31
CA ASP A 49 11.74 -11.22 1.60
C ASP A 49 10.24 -11.15 1.25
N VAL A 50 9.78 -12.12 0.46
CA VAL A 50 8.38 -12.23 0.06
C VAL A 50 7.67 -13.17 1.02
N ALA A 51 6.82 -12.62 1.88
CA ALA A 51 6.00 -13.37 2.82
C ALA A 51 4.52 -13.33 2.42
N GLU A 52 3.80 -14.40 2.74
CA GLU A 52 2.33 -14.39 2.70
C GLU A 52 1.80 -13.45 3.78
N ILE A 53 0.86 -12.59 3.40
CA ILE A 53 0.22 -11.64 4.31
C ILE A 53 -1.27 -11.87 4.26
N LEU A 54 -1.84 -12.25 5.40
CA LEU A 54 -3.28 -12.33 5.59
C LEU A 54 -3.73 -11.13 6.42
N PRO A 55 -4.44 -10.15 5.81
CA PRO A 55 -4.98 -9.03 6.55
C PRO A 55 -6.09 -9.47 7.50
N TRP A 56 -6.27 -8.76 8.62
CA TRP A 56 -7.39 -8.95 9.53
C TRP A 56 -8.05 -7.61 9.86
N THR A 57 -9.28 -7.66 10.37
CA THR A 57 -9.99 -6.46 10.83
C THR A 57 -10.01 -6.39 12.34
N GLU A 58 -9.80 -5.20 12.90
CA GLU A 58 -9.91 -4.93 14.33
C GLU A 58 -11.01 -3.90 14.59
N LYS A 59 -11.83 -4.14 15.60
CA LYS A 59 -12.79 -3.16 16.11
C LYS A 59 -12.19 -2.46 17.32
N ARG A 60 -11.95 -1.16 17.20
CA ARG A 60 -11.40 -0.30 18.26
C ARG A 60 -12.42 0.79 18.63
N GLU A 61 -12.21 1.49 19.74
CA GLU A 61 -13.10 2.60 20.16
C GLU A 61 -13.17 3.69 19.09
N GLU A 62 -12.07 3.92 18.38
CA GLU A 62 -11.97 4.93 17.34
C GLU A 62 -12.64 4.53 16.03
N GLY A 63 -12.93 3.24 15.79
CA GLY A 63 -13.50 2.74 14.54
C GLY A 63 -13.02 1.33 14.17
N ASN A 64 -13.36 0.89 12.96
CA ASN A 64 -12.87 -0.37 12.42
C ASN A 64 -11.57 -0.13 11.64
N PHE A 65 -10.61 -1.04 11.78
CA PHE A 65 -9.32 -1.00 11.10
C PHE A 65 -9.12 -2.26 10.29
N ILE A 66 -8.40 -2.13 9.17
CA ILE A 66 -7.75 -3.25 8.50
C ILE A 66 -6.26 -3.23 8.83
N CYS A 67 -5.72 -4.38 9.23
CA CYS A 67 -4.37 -4.53 9.75
C CYS A 67 -3.62 -5.62 8.99
N ILE A 68 -2.30 -5.51 8.96
CA ILE A 68 -1.33 -6.51 8.47
C ILE A 68 -0.20 -6.65 9.50
N PRO A 69 0.64 -7.71 9.43
CA PRO A 69 1.76 -7.87 10.35
C PRO A 69 2.73 -6.66 10.24
N PRO A 70 3.11 -6.00 11.34
CA PRO A 70 4.05 -4.87 11.30
C PRO A 70 5.41 -5.19 10.67
N GLU A 71 5.84 -6.46 10.77
CA GLU A 71 7.06 -7.00 10.18
C GLU A 71 6.97 -7.22 8.65
N ALA A 72 5.82 -6.96 8.01
CA ALA A 72 5.62 -7.20 6.58
C ALA A 72 6.40 -6.25 5.64
N GLY A 73 7.16 -5.30 6.18
CA GLY A 73 8.04 -4.42 5.40
C GLY A 73 7.31 -3.35 4.58
N TYR A 74 6.09 -2.96 4.99
CA TYR A 74 5.33 -1.85 4.40
C TYR A 74 5.45 -0.57 5.23
N PRO A 75 5.14 0.62 4.64
CA PRO A 75 5.30 1.91 5.33
C PRO A 75 4.44 2.05 6.60
N TYR A 76 3.31 1.36 6.65
CA TYR A 76 2.41 1.27 7.79
C TYR A 76 1.68 -0.07 7.74
N SER A 77 1.16 -0.50 8.89
CA SER A 77 0.56 -1.83 9.07
C SER A 77 -0.94 -1.80 9.35
N GLU A 78 -1.56 -0.63 9.39
CA GLU A 78 -2.98 -0.49 9.67
C GLU A 78 -3.59 0.75 9.00
N GLN A 79 -4.86 0.63 8.61
CA GLN A 79 -5.65 1.72 8.07
C GLN A 79 -7.06 1.68 8.65
N ARG A 80 -7.57 2.84 9.07
CA ARG A 80 -8.97 2.99 9.47
C ARG A 80 -9.87 2.79 8.25
N LEU A 81 -10.87 1.92 8.38
CA LEU A 81 -11.90 1.72 7.37
C LEU A 81 -12.91 2.88 7.43
N PRO A 82 -13.49 3.29 6.28
CA PRO A 82 -14.64 4.19 6.28
C PRO A 82 -15.78 3.61 7.11
N ASP A 83 -16.55 4.49 7.75
CA ASP A 83 -17.76 4.11 8.52
C ASP A 83 -18.87 3.53 7.62
#